data_AF-A0A1F9BNH9-F1
#
_entry.id   AF-A0A1F9BNH9-F1
#
_cell.length_a   1.000
_cell.length_b   1.000
_cell.length_c   1.000
_cell.angle_alpha   90.00
_cell.angle_beta   90.00
_cell.angle_gamma   90.00
#
_symmetry.space_group_name_H-M   'P 1'
#
loop_
_entity.id
_entity.type
_entity.pdbx_description
1 polymer ?
#
loop_
_entity_poly.entity_id
_entity_poly.type
_entity_poly.pdbx_seq_one_letter_code
_entity_poly.pdbx_strand_id
1 'polypeptide(L)'
;MKKIKLVILTLVLALFLAGPVLAAAAPQTTCPVLGGKINQEVYTDHQGQRVYFCCAGCVDVFKKDPEKYLKEMKEQGVTPEKTPAKK
;
A
#
# COMPACT_ATOMS: atom_id res chain seq x y z
N MET A 1 1.10 6.82 47.67
CA MET A 1 1.92 7.44 46.59
C MET A 1 2.85 6.45 45.86
N LYS A 2 3.62 5.58 46.54
CA LYS A 2 4.49 4.58 45.87
C LYS A 2 3.71 3.48 45.13
N LYS A 3 2.60 2.99 45.69
CA LYS A 3 1.73 1.96 45.06
C LYS A 3 0.93 2.48 43.85
N ILE A 4 0.56 3.76 43.86
CA ILE A 4 -0.15 4.42 42.75
C ILE A 4 0.79 4.61 41.55
N LYS A 5 2.06 5.00 41.79
CA LYS A 5 3.10 5.03 40.73
C LYS A 5 3.37 3.65 40.13
N LEU A 6 3.32 2.58 40.93
CA LEU A 6 3.54 1.21 40.45
C LEU A 6 2.39 0.70 39.57
N VAL A 7 1.13 1.01 39.93
CA VAL A 7 -0.05 0.64 39.14
C VAL A 7 -0.15 1.43 37.84
N ILE A 8 0.26 2.71 37.82
CA ILE A 8 0.31 3.51 36.60
C ILE A 8 1.43 3.02 35.66
N LEU A 9 2.57 2.60 36.22
CA LEU A 9 3.69 2.06 35.43
C LEU A 9 3.33 0.73 34.74
N THR A 10 2.55 -0.12 35.40
CA THR A 10 2.09 -1.39 34.80
C THR A 10 0.95 -1.19 33.79
N LEU A 11 0.07 -0.20 33.98
CA LEU A 11 -1.01 0.11 33.04
C LEU A 11 -0.48 0.68 31.70
N VAL A 12 0.58 1.49 31.75
CA VAL A 12 1.22 2.05 30.54
C VAL A 12 1.97 0.96 29.75
N LEU A 13 2.55 -0.04 30.43
CA LEU A 13 3.23 -1.16 29.77
C LEU A 13 2.26 -2.06 28.98
N ALA A 14 1.01 -2.19 29.43
CA ALA A 14 -0.01 -2.98 28.73
C ALA A 14 -0.53 -2.31 27.45
N LEU A 15 -0.53 -0.97 27.36
CA LEU A 15 -0.97 -0.24 26.16
C LEU A 15 0.03 -0.34 25.00
N PHE A 16 1.31 -0.62 25.27
CA PHE A 16 2.34 -0.74 24.23
C PHE A 16 2.34 -2.08 23.48
N LEU A 17 1.62 -3.10 23.97
CA LEU A 17 1.60 -4.44 23.35
C LEU A 17 0.54 -4.60 22.25
N ALA A 18 -0.36 -3.63 22.07
CA ALA A 18 -1.31 -3.60 20.95
C ALA A 18 -0.74 -2.75 19.80
N GLY A 19 0.36 -3.21 19.21
CA GLY A 19 0.89 -2.61 17.98
C GLY A 19 -0.12 -2.75 16.82
N PRO A 20 -0.14 -1.82 15.85
CA PRO A 20 -1.03 -1.92 14.71
C PRO A 20 -0.71 -3.19 13.92
N VAL A 21 -1.70 -4.05 13.76
CA VAL A 21 -1.66 -5.20 12.86
C VAL A 21 -1.43 -4.65 11.45
N LEU A 22 -0.23 -4.85 10.91
CA LEU A 22 0.08 -4.54 9.51
C LEU A 22 -0.84 -5.39 8.63
N ALA A 23 -1.92 -4.78 8.13
CA ALA A 23 -2.76 -5.38 7.12
C ALA A 23 -1.89 -5.69 5.90
N ALA A 24 -1.67 -6.98 5.64
CA ALA A 24 -0.99 -7.44 4.45
C ALA A 24 -1.90 -7.13 3.25
N ALA A 25 -1.54 -6.11 2.48
CA ALA A 25 -2.30 -5.71 1.32
C ALA A 25 -2.14 -6.72 0.18
N ALA A 26 -3.19 -6.88 -0.62
CA ALA A 26 -3.27 -7.88 -1.67
C ALA A 26 -2.40 -7.49 -2.88
N PRO A 27 -1.81 -8.47 -3.59
CA PRO A 27 -1.06 -8.20 -4.81
C PRO A 27 -1.99 -7.66 -5.91
N GLN A 28 -1.45 -6.77 -6.75
CA GLN A 28 -2.18 -6.24 -7.88
C GLN A 28 -2.37 -7.33 -8.96
N THR A 29 -3.63 -7.64 -9.30
CA THR A 29 -3.98 -8.54 -10.42
C THR A 29 -4.77 -7.84 -11.53
N THR A 30 -5.23 -6.62 -11.26
CA THR A 30 -6.17 -5.88 -12.10
C THR A 30 -5.61 -4.51 -12.45
N CYS A 31 -5.86 -4.06 -13.68
CA CYS A 31 -5.48 -2.74 -14.19
C CYS A 31 -6.33 -1.66 -13.50
N PRO A 32 -5.73 -0.65 -12.85
CA PRO A 32 -6.47 0.39 -12.14
C PRO A 32 -7.21 1.36 -13.07
N VAL A 33 -6.85 1.40 -14.36
CA VAL A 33 -7.45 2.32 -15.33
C VAL A 33 -8.68 1.72 -16.01
N LEU A 34 -8.58 0.47 -16.48
CA LEU A 34 -9.62 -0.19 -17.30
C LEU A 34 -10.21 -1.46 -16.67
N GLY A 35 -9.70 -1.93 -15.53
CA GLY A 35 -10.23 -3.13 -14.87
C GLY A 35 -9.85 -4.47 -15.52
N GLY A 36 -9.05 -4.47 -16.59
CA GLY A 36 -8.56 -5.69 -17.24
C GLY A 36 -7.47 -6.42 -16.46
N LYS A 37 -7.14 -7.65 -16.85
CA LYS A 37 -6.00 -8.40 -16.29
C LYS A 37 -4.68 -7.69 -16.60
N ILE A 38 -3.78 -7.60 -15.62
CA ILE A 38 -2.47 -6.95 -15.81
C ILE A 38 -1.55 -7.73 -16.74
N ASN A 39 -0.67 -7.02 -17.44
CA ASN A 39 0.54 -7.53 -18.06
C ASN A 39 1.74 -7.01 -17.26
N GLN A 40 2.58 -7.93 -16.74
CA GLN A 40 3.76 -7.57 -15.93
C GLN A 40 4.86 -6.85 -16.72
N GLU A 41 4.81 -6.86 -18.05
CA GLU A 41 5.71 -6.11 -18.92
C GLU A 41 5.29 -4.65 -19.09
N VAL A 42 4.04 -4.32 -18.75
CA VAL A 42 3.49 -2.97 -18.88
C VAL A 42 3.32 -2.37 -17.49
N TYR A 43 4.27 -1.54 -17.09
CA TYR A 43 4.26 -0.93 -15.77
C TYR A 43 4.82 0.50 -15.77
N THR A 44 4.55 1.22 -14.69
CA THR A 44 5.26 2.45 -14.34
C THR A 44 5.66 2.40 -12.88
N ASP A 45 6.82 2.94 -12.58
CA ASP A 45 7.25 3.17 -11.20
C ASP A 45 6.83 4.59 -10.79
N HIS A 46 6.18 4.71 -9.63
CA HIS A 46 5.72 5.97 -9.05
C HIS A 46 5.89 5.91 -7.53
N GLN A 47 6.59 6.88 -6.95
CA GLN A 47 6.83 6.97 -5.48
C GLN A 47 7.39 5.67 -4.85
N GLY A 48 8.24 4.94 -5.57
CA GLY A 48 8.83 3.67 -5.10
C GLY A 48 7.87 2.48 -5.14
N GLN A 49 6.72 2.64 -5.81
CA GLN A 49 5.77 1.57 -6.09
C GLN A 49 5.70 1.32 -7.60
N ARG A 50 5.65 0.05 -8.00
CA ARG A 50 5.44 -0.41 -9.37
C ARG A 50 3.96 -0.71 -9.58
N VAL A 51 3.34 0.03 -10.50
CA VAL A 51 1.94 -0.17 -10.91
C VAL A 51 1.92 -0.85 -12.27
N TYR A 52 1.23 -1.98 -12.36
CA TYR A 52 1.08 -2.75 -13.60
C TYR A 52 -0.20 -2.35 -14.34
N PHE A 53 -0.24 -2.57 -15.66
CA PHE A 53 -1.37 -2.22 -16.51
C PHE A 53 -1.70 -3.33 -17.50
N CYS A 54 -2.92 -3.30 -18.06
CA CYS A 54 -3.31 -4.26 -19.11
C CYS A 54 -2.76 -3.90 -20.50
N CYS A 55 -2.47 -2.61 -20.76
CA CYS A 55 -1.96 -2.14 -22.05
C CYS A 55 -1.18 -0.82 -21.91
N ALA A 56 -0.35 -0.50 -22.90
CA ALA A 56 0.51 0.68 -22.89
C ALA A 56 -0.27 2.00 -22.75
N GLY A 57 -1.47 2.09 -23.34
CA GLY A 57 -2.31 3.29 -23.26
C GLY A 57 -2.77 3.64 -21.84
N CYS A 58 -2.84 2.66 -20.94
CA CYS A 58 -3.18 2.91 -19.53
C CYS A 58 -2.08 3.67 -18.79
N VAL A 59 -0.82 3.57 -19.23
CA VAL A 59 0.31 4.25 -18.58
C VAL A 59 0.14 5.76 -18.65
N ASP A 60 -0.20 6.29 -19.82
CA ASP A 60 -0.36 7.73 -20.02
C ASP A 60 -1.61 8.26 -19.31
N VAL A 61 -2.67 7.46 -19.22
CA VAL A 61 -3.87 7.82 -18.45
C VAL A 61 -3.55 7.86 -16.96
N PHE A 62 -2.83 6.87 -16.43
CA PHE A 62 -2.40 6.85 -15.04
C PHE A 62 -1.52 8.06 -14.69
N LYS A 63 -0.57 8.42 -15.56
CA LYS A 63 0.34 9.56 -15.34
C LYS A 63 -0.35 10.92 -15.24
N LYS A 64 -1.60 11.07 -15.71
CA LYS A 64 -2.35 12.32 -15.59
C LYS A 64 -2.85 12.57 -14.17
N ASP A 65 -3.12 11.51 -13.41
CA ASP A 65 -3.63 11.58 -12.04
C ASP A 65 -3.30 10.29 -11.27
N PRO A 66 -2.00 10.06 -10.97
CA PRO A 66 -1.57 8.82 -10.33
C PRO A 66 -2.14 8.67 -8.91
N GLU A 67 -2.32 9.77 -8.19
CA GLU A 67 -2.85 9.79 -6.82
C GLU A 67 -4.29 9.28 -6.76
N LYS A 68 -5.14 9.62 -7.73
CA LYS A 68 -6.51 9.09 -7.83
C LYS A 68 -6.49 7.55 -7.88
N TYR A 69 -5.73 6.98 -8.81
CA TYR A 69 -5.70 5.53 -9.00
C TYR A 69 -5.07 4.81 -7.81
N LEU A 70 -4.01 5.36 -7.20
CA LEU A 70 -3.40 4.79 -6.01
C LEU A 70 -4.35 4.80 -4.81
N LYS A 71 -5.17 5.84 -4.67
CA LYS A 71 -6.21 5.91 -3.63
C LYS A 71 -7.27 4.84 -3.85
N GLU A 72 -7.80 4.72 -5.06
CA GLU A 72 -8.79 3.70 -5.42
C GLU A 72 -8.25 2.27 -5.18
N MET A 73 -7.01 2.00 -5.58
CA MET A 73 -6.35 0.72 -5.31
C MET A 73 -6.26 0.43 -3.80
N LYS A 74 -5.87 1.43 -3.00
CA LYS A 74 -5.77 1.29 -1.55
C LYS A 74 -7.13 1.02 -0.91
N GLU A 75 -8.18 1.70 -1.36
CA GLU A 75 -9.56 1.46 -0.91
C GLU A 75 -10.04 0.04 -1.26
N GLN A 76 -9.55 -0.52 -2.37
CA GLN A 76 -9.76 -1.92 -2.77
C GLN A 76 -8.84 -2.91 -2.04
N GLY A 77 -8.00 -2.45 -1.12
CA GLY A 77 -7.03 -3.29 -0.41
C GLY A 77 -5.88 -3.80 -1.29
N VAL A 78 -5.68 -3.21 -2.46
CA VAL A 78 -4.61 -3.54 -3.40
C VAL A 78 -3.46 -2.58 -3.18
N THR A 79 -2.26 -3.11 -2.94
CA THR A 79 -1.04 -2.30 -2.95
C THR A 79 -0.17 -2.70 -4.14
N PRO A 80 0.25 -1.74 -4.97
CA PRO A 80 1.25 -2.01 -5.99
C PRO A 80 2.56 -2.49 -5.38
N GLU A 81 3.31 -3.28 -6.15
CA GLU A 81 4.57 -3.88 -5.72
C GLU A 81 5.60 -2.79 -5.38
N LYS A 82 6.57 -3.06 -4.50
CA LYS A 82 7.69 -2.13 -4.31
C LYS A 82 8.53 -2.12 -5.58
N THR A 83 8.95 -0.94 -6.03
CA THR A 83 9.87 -0.83 -7.16
C THR A 83 11.14 -1.62 -6.84
N PRO A 84 11.58 -2.54 -7.70
CA PRO A 84 12.82 -3.28 -7.48
C PRO A 84 13.98 -2.29 -7.39
N ALA A 85 14.79 -2.41 -6.34
CA ALA A 85 16.03 -1.64 -6.24
C ALA A 85 16.89 -1.98 -7.45
N LYS A 86 17.25 -0.97 -8.26
CA LYS A 86 18.29 -1.15 -9.28
C LYS A 86 19.53 -1.65 -8.56
N LYS A 87 19.97 -2.86 -8.89
CA LYS A 87 21.28 -3.39 -8.49
C LYS A 87 22.40 -2.51 -9.02
#